data_AF-A0A2N3PM10-F1
#
_entry.id   AF-A0A2N3PM10-F1
#
_cell.length_a   1.000
_cell.length_b   1.000
_cell.length_c   1.000
_cell.angle_alpha   90.00
_cell.angle_beta   90.00
_cell.angle_gamma   90.00
#
_symmetry.space_group_name_H-M   'P 1'
#
loop_
_entity.id
_entity.type
_entity.pdbx_description
1 polymer ?
#
loop_
_entity_poly.entity_id
_entity_poly.type
_entity_poly.pdbx_seq_one_letter_code
_entity_poly.pdbx_strand_id
1 'polypeptide(L)'
;MAVLSLENVLAAVEDLKREIGALKAEVATLKARDGVAPASAGATPAEAGAAQEVSEEVLVMLAAAATTFLGKKVRVRSAKMLQTPYEIVNPWAQHGRVFIQASHQLQRGR
;
A
#
# COMPACT_ATOMS: atom_id res chain seq x y z
N MET A 1 -19.39 -31.72 -19.17
CA MET A 1 -19.65 -30.28 -19.04
C MET A 1 -20.59 -30.11 -17.86
N ALA A 2 -20.08 -29.71 -16.69
CA ALA A 2 -20.92 -29.53 -15.51
C ALA A 2 -21.88 -28.36 -15.77
N VAL A 3 -23.17 -28.65 -15.89
CA VAL A 3 -24.19 -27.62 -16.07
C VAL A 3 -24.27 -26.84 -14.76
N LEU A 4 -23.88 -25.57 -14.79
CA LEU A 4 -24.06 -24.65 -13.68
C LEU A 4 -25.57 -24.42 -13.51
N SER A 5 -26.22 -25.21 -12.65
CA SER A 5 -27.61 -24.98 -12.28
C SER A 5 -27.72 -23.72 -11.42
N LEU A 6 -28.84 -23.01 -11.53
CA LEU A 6 -29.13 -21.82 -10.71
C LEU A 6 -29.03 -22.14 -9.21
N GLU A 7 -29.45 -23.34 -8.82
CA GLU A 7 -29.38 -23.86 -7.45
C GLU A 7 -27.94 -23.96 -6.95
N ASN A 8 -27.01 -24.46 -7.77
CA ASN A 8 -25.59 -24.55 -7.42
C ASN A 8 -24.96 -23.17 -7.26
N VAL A 9 -25.38 -22.18 -8.07
CA VAL A 9 -24.90 -20.80 -7.97
C VAL A 9 -25.42 -20.13 -6.68
N LEU A 10 -26.69 -20.34 -6.34
CA LEU A 10 -27.25 -19.79 -5.11
C LEU A 10 -26.61 -20.39 -3.87
N ALA A 11 -26.39 -21.70 -3.85
CA ALA A 11 -25.66 -22.38 -2.77
C ALA A 11 -24.24 -21.81 -2.59
N ALA A 12 -23.50 -21.64 -3.70
CA ALA A 12 -22.15 -21.05 -3.65
C ALA A 12 -22.15 -19.60 -3.13
N VAL A 13 -23.19 -18.80 -3.43
CA VAL A 13 -23.32 -17.43 -2.92
C VAL A 13 -23.61 -17.41 -1.43
N GLU A 14 -24.39 -18.36 -0.91
CA GLU A 14 -24.63 -18.49 0.53
C GLU A 14 -23.38 -18.89 1.29
N ASP A 15 -22.60 -19.82 0.76
CA ASP A 15 -21.33 -20.24 1.35
C ASP A 15 -20.31 -19.08 1.35
N LEU A 16 -20.18 -18.34 0.25
CA LEU A 16 -19.34 -17.14 0.20
C LEU A 16 -19.78 -16.06 1.21
N LYS A 17 -21.09 -15.88 1.41
CA LYS A 17 -21.60 -14.93 2.43
C LYS A 17 -21.22 -15.36 3.84
N ARG A 18 -21.23 -16.66 4.13
CA ARG A 18 -20.80 -17.21 5.43
C ARG A 18 -19.30 -17.00 5.65
N GLU A 19 -18.48 -17.29 4.65
CA GLU A 19 -17.02 -17.08 4.70
C GLU A 19 -16.66 -15.61 4.92
N ILE A 20 -17.31 -14.70 4.19
CA ILE A 20 -17.12 -13.25 4.37
C ILE A 20 -17.53 -12.82 5.79
N GLY A 21 -18.59 -13.41 6.36
CA GLY A 21 -19.01 -13.16 7.73
C GLY A 21 -17.95 -13.60 8.75
N ALA A 22 -17.41 -14.79 8.58
CA ALA A 22 -16.35 -15.33 9.44
C ALA A 22 -15.07 -14.49 9.38
N LEU A 23 -14.62 -14.13 8.18
CA LEU A 23 -13.44 -13.29 7.98
C LEU A 23 -13.63 -11.89 8.57
N LYS A 24 -14.82 -11.29 8.45
CA LYS A 24 -15.13 -10.00 9.09
C LYS A 24 -15.04 -10.07 10.61
N ALA A 25 -15.52 -11.16 11.21
CA ALA A 25 -15.41 -11.37 12.65
C ALA A 25 -13.94 -11.52 13.08
N GLU A 26 -13.15 -12.28 12.33
CA GLU A 26 -11.71 -12.44 12.59
C GLU A 26 -10.97 -11.10 12.48
N VAL A 27 -11.22 -10.32 11.43
CA VAL A 27 -10.64 -8.97 11.27
C VAL A 27 -11.06 -8.05 12.42
N ALA A 28 -12.30 -8.15 12.92
CA ALA A 28 -12.73 -7.38 14.08
C ALA A 28 -11.96 -7.79 15.35
N THR A 29 -11.68 -9.09 15.55
CA THR A 29 -10.87 -9.55 16.69
C THR A 29 -9.41 -9.12 16.60
N LEU A 30 -8.81 -9.14 15.41
CA LEU A 30 -7.44 -8.67 15.20
C LEU A 30 -7.33 -7.16 15.44
N LYS A 31 -8.25 -6.37 14.88
CA LYS A 31 -8.31 -4.92 15.14
C LYS A 31 -8.49 -4.58 16.62
N ALA A 32 -9.25 -5.39 17.36
CA ALA A 32 -9.41 -5.21 18.80
C ALA A 32 -8.13 -5.57 19.59
N ARG A 33 -7.33 -6.52 19.11
CA ARG A 33 -6.01 -6.87 19.68
C ARG A 33 -4.99 -5.76 19.42
N ASP A 34 -4.97 -5.20 18.23
CA ASP A 34 -4.08 -4.09 17.86
C ASP A 34 -4.47 -2.76 18.54
N GLY A 35 -5.73 -2.65 19.03
CA GLY A 35 -6.24 -1.50 19.79
C GLY A 35 -5.78 -1.42 21.24
N VAL A 36 -5.00 -2.39 21.75
CA VAL A 36 -4.44 -2.38 23.10
C VAL A 36 -2.93 -2.19 23.02
N ALA A 37 -2.51 -0.93 23.03
CA ALA A 37 -1.20 -0.51 23.53
C ALA A 37 -1.48 0.54 24.63
N PRO A 38 -0.73 0.58 25.76
CA PRO A 38 0.67 1.02 25.67
C PRO A 38 1.67 0.48 26.73
N ALA A 39 2.97 0.74 26.47
CA ALA A 39 4.01 1.21 27.43
C ALA A 39 5.31 0.38 27.55
N SER A 40 6.34 0.80 26.82
CA SER A 40 7.70 1.18 27.30
C SER A 40 8.61 1.40 26.08
N ALA A 41 9.50 2.39 25.97
CA ALA A 41 9.82 3.56 26.76
C ALA A 41 10.71 4.47 25.87
N GLY A 42 10.60 5.79 26.04
CA GLY A 42 11.65 6.74 25.70
C GLY A 42 11.49 7.53 24.39
N ALA A 43 10.97 8.75 24.47
CA ALA A 43 11.72 9.99 24.19
C ALA A 43 10.76 11.20 24.10
N THR A 44 11.07 12.19 24.94
CA THR A 44 10.74 13.64 24.93
C THR A 44 9.77 14.23 23.90
N PRO A 45 8.86 15.14 24.34
CA PRO A 45 7.99 15.89 23.44
C PRO A 45 8.75 17.09 22.84
N ALA A 46 9.16 16.98 21.58
CA ALA A 46 9.49 18.13 20.75
C ALA A 46 9.20 17.84 19.27
N GLU A 47 8.61 18.83 18.63
CA GLU A 47 8.29 18.94 17.19
C GLU A 47 7.09 18.15 16.67
N ALA A 48 5.94 18.81 16.82
CA ALA A 48 4.86 18.82 15.87
C ALA A 48 5.38 19.00 14.42
N GLY A 49 5.54 17.88 13.73
CA GLY A 49 5.91 17.81 12.32
C GLY A 49 5.92 16.38 11.78
N ALA A 50 5.11 15.47 12.33
CA ALA A 50 5.09 14.09 11.90
C ALA A 50 4.33 13.96 10.58
N ALA A 51 5.06 14.12 9.47
CA ALA A 51 4.77 13.36 8.26
C ALA A 51 4.55 11.91 8.72
N GLN A 52 3.35 11.38 8.49
CA GLN A 52 3.01 10.04 8.94
C GLN A 52 4.04 9.05 8.41
N GLU A 53 4.92 8.62 9.31
CA GLU A 53 6.08 7.82 8.96
C GLU A 53 5.58 6.48 8.43
N VAL A 54 6.14 6.06 7.29
CA VAL A 54 5.80 4.76 6.71
C VAL A 54 6.23 3.70 7.71
N SER A 55 5.29 2.89 8.21
CA SER A 55 5.60 1.89 9.23
C SER A 55 6.65 0.90 8.71
N GLU A 56 7.48 0.41 9.63
CA GLU A 56 8.59 -0.50 9.29
C GLU A 56 8.09 -1.78 8.61
N GLU A 57 6.93 -2.28 9.01
CA GLU A 57 6.23 -3.40 8.36
C GLU A 57 5.95 -3.14 6.88
N VAL A 58 5.49 -1.93 6.54
CA VAL A 58 5.20 -1.54 5.15
C VAL A 58 6.50 -1.44 4.34
N LEU A 59 7.61 -1.00 4.94
CA LEU A 59 8.91 -0.98 4.28
C LEU A 59 9.43 -2.38 3.96
N VAL A 60 9.27 -3.34 4.88
CA VAL A 60 9.65 -4.74 4.65
C VAL A 60 8.80 -5.36 3.54
N MET A 61 7.49 -5.12 3.56
CA MET A 61 6.58 -5.53 2.49
C MET A 61 6.96 -4.94 1.13
N LEU A 62 7.27 -3.64 1.08
CA LEU A 62 7.73 -2.96 -0.14
C LEU A 62 9.05 -3.54 -0.65
N ALA A 63 10.00 -3.80 0.24
CA ALA A 63 11.28 -4.41 -0.12
C ALA A 63 11.07 -5.81 -0.68
N ALA A 64 10.25 -6.65 -0.03
CA ALA A 64 9.92 -7.99 -0.49
C ALA A 64 9.27 -7.95 -1.89
N ALA A 65 8.25 -7.11 -2.09
CA ALA A 65 7.59 -6.95 -3.38
C ALA A 65 8.55 -6.46 -4.48
N ALA A 66 9.44 -5.52 -4.16
CA ALA A 66 10.45 -5.06 -5.11
C ALA A 66 11.45 -6.17 -5.46
N THR A 67 11.84 -6.99 -4.49
CA THR A 67 12.77 -8.12 -4.73
C THR A 67 12.16 -9.23 -5.55
N THR A 68 10.88 -9.55 -5.36
CA THR A 68 10.18 -10.56 -6.14
C THR A 68 9.98 -10.08 -7.58
N PHE A 69 9.62 -8.81 -7.77
CA PHE A 69 9.42 -8.23 -9.10
C PHE A 69 10.73 -8.13 -9.91
N LEU A 70 11.82 -7.69 -9.28
CA LEU A 70 13.11 -7.49 -9.97
C LEU A 70 13.97 -8.76 -10.02
N GLY A 71 13.64 -9.79 -9.24
CA GLY A 71 14.44 -11.03 -9.10
C GLY A 71 15.82 -10.82 -8.47
N LYS A 72 16.05 -9.67 -7.82
CA LYS A 72 17.34 -9.28 -7.21
C LYS A 72 17.11 -8.62 -5.85
N LYS A 73 18.10 -8.72 -4.95
CA LYS A 73 18.04 -8.09 -3.62
C LYS A 73 18.05 -6.56 -3.74
N VAL A 74 16.96 -5.92 -3.31
CA VAL A 74 16.78 -4.46 -3.31
C VAL A 74 16.85 -3.97 -1.88
N ARG A 75 17.54 -2.84 -1.66
CA ARG A 75 17.55 -2.12 -0.39
C ARG A 75 16.78 -0.82 -0.55
N VAL A 76 15.72 -0.63 0.24
CA VAL A 76 14.97 0.63 0.28
C VAL A 76 15.78 1.65 1.10
N ARG A 77 16.21 2.76 0.50
CA ARG A 77 16.99 3.82 1.17
C ARG A 77 16.12 4.90 1.80
N SER A 78 15.01 5.22 1.15
CA SER A 78 14.07 6.23 1.60
C SER A 78 12.69 5.92 1.03
N ALA A 79 11.67 6.01 1.87
CA ALA A 79 10.28 6.03 1.43
C ALA A 79 9.65 7.34 1.91
N LYS A 80 8.92 8.00 1.03
CA LYS A 80 8.19 9.22 1.38
C LYS A 80 6.75 9.04 0.99
N MET A 81 5.84 9.19 1.94
CA MET A 81 4.42 9.22 1.65
C MET A 81 4.08 10.56 0.99
N LEU A 82 3.62 10.50 -0.26
CA LEU A 82 3.14 11.67 -0.96
C LEU A 82 1.67 11.87 -0.59
N GLN A 83 1.40 12.78 0.34
CA GLN A 83 0.04 13.25 0.55
C GLN A 83 -0.33 14.10 -0.66
N THR A 84 -1.24 13.61 -1.51
CA THR A 84 -1.86 14.43 -2.54
C THR A 84 -3.27 14.77 -2.07
N PRO A 85 -3.53 16.01 -1.60
CA PRO A 85 -4.88 16.43 -1.22
C PRO A 85 -5.84 16.57 -2.41
N TYR A 86 -5.36 16.47 -3.66
CA TYR A 86 -6.20 16.64 -4.84
C TYR A 86 -5.87 15.61 -5.92
N GLU A 87 -6.90 14.86 -6.28
CA GLU A 87 -7.02 13.77 -7.27
C GLU A 87 -6.66 14.17 -8.72
N ILE A 88 -6.22 15.41 -8.95
CA ILE A 88 -6.12 15.99 -10.30
C ILE A 88 -4.71 15.81 -10.89
N VAL A 89 -3.65 15.68 -10.09
CA VAL A 89 -2.29 15.62 -10.61
C VAL A 89 -1.43 14.60 -9.88
N ASN A 90 -1.27 13.42 -10.48
CA ASN A 90 -0.36 12.38 -10.00
C ASN A 90 1.10 12.85 -10.16
N PRO A 91 1.88 12.98 -9.06
CA PRO A 91 3.29 13.38 -9.11
C PRO A 91 4.16 12.47 -9.99
N TRP A 92 3.82 11.18 -10.12
CA TRP A 92 4.51 10.25 -11.03
C TRP A 92 4.24 10.56 -12.50
N ALA A 93 3.01 10.98 -12.82
CA ALA A 93 2.66 11.40 -14.18
C ALA A 93 3.40 12.69 -14.57
N GLN A 94 3.65 13.60 -13.62
CA GLN A 94 4.47 14.78 -13.85
C GLN A 94 5.96 14.42 -14.00
N HIS A 95 6.53 13.61 -13.11
CA HIS A 95 7.94 13.21 -13.21
C HIS A 95 8.25 12.46 -14.50
N GLY A 96 7.37 11.55 -14.94
CA GLY A 96 7.53 10.85 -16.21
C GLY A 96 7.53 11.81 -17.39
N ARG A 97 6.61 12.80 -17.41
CA ARG A 97 6.58 13.82 -18.47
C ARG A 97 7.82 14.70 -18.47
N VAL A 98 8.31 15.11 -17.31
CA VAL A 98 9.54 15.93 -17.19
C VAL A 98 10.77 15.14 -17.65
N PHE A 99 10.91 13.87 -17.27
CA PHE A 99 12.03 13.03 -17.72
C PHE A 99 12.02 12.82 -19.25
N ILE A 100 10.84 12.56 -19.83
CA ILE A 100 10.68 12.36 -21.27
C ILE A 100 10.89 13.66 -22.05
N GLN A 101 10.47 14.81 -21.52
CA GLN A 101 10.69 16.11 -22.18
C GLN A 101 12.14 16.60 -22.03
N ALA A 102 12.75 16.37 -20.88
CA ALA A 102 14.14 16.76 -20.62
C ALA A 102 15.14 15.91 -21.42
N SER A 103 14.80 14.68 -21.83
CA SER A 103 15.69 13.86 -22.68
C SER A 103 15.96 14.49 -24.05
N HIS A 104 15.10 15.42 -24.49
CA HIS A 104 15.22 16.10 -25.78
C HIS A 104 15.82 17.52 -25.70
N GLN A 105 16.16 18.05 -24.52
CA GLN A 105 16.67 19.43 -24.36
C GLN A 105 18.20 19.55 -24.14
N LEU A 106 19.02 18.74 -24.81
CA LEU A 106 20.50 18.87 -24.73
C LEU A 106 21.16 19.66 -25.86
N GLN A 107 20.41 20.24 -26.81
CA GLN A 107 20.99 21.10 -27.85
C GLN A 107 20.00 22.22 -28.24
N ARG A 108 19.99 23.33 -27.51
CA ARG A 108 19.75 24.63 -28.14
C ARG A 108 21.05 25.40 -28.08
N GLY A 109 21.69 25.47 -29.25
CA GLY A 109 22.88 26.29 -29.48
C GLY A 109 22.64 27.74 -29.09
N ARG A 110 23.76 28.31 -28.64
CA ARG A 110 24.03 29.71 -28.28
C ARG A 110 23.20 30.75 -29.02
#